data_AF-A0A349V304-F1
#
_entry.id   AF-A0A349V304-F1
#
_cell.length_a   1.000
_cell.length_b   1.000
_cell.length_c   1.000
_cell.angle_alpha   90.00
_cell.angle_beta   90.00
_cell.angle_gamma   90.00
#
_symmetry.space_group_name_H-M   'P 1'
#
loop_
_entity.id
_entity.type
_entity.pdbx_description
1 polymer ?
#
loop_
_entity_poly.entity_id
_entity_poly.type
_entity_poly.pdbx_seq_one_letter_code
_entity_poly.pdbx_strand_id
1 'polypeptide(L)' 'PVFSDPGADANTVAGTMGPSAYLGDRSHFYVHLSQREEPVLVALQNLERSMNHLHKPNQPVWLQWASDAVVLLPRD' A
#
# COMPACT_ATOMS: atom_id res chain seq x y z
N PRO A 1 6.82 -11.89 -1.79
CA PRO A 1 5.66 -12.36 -1.01
C PRO A 1 4.47 -12.58 -1.93
N VAL A 2 3.57 -13.47 -1.56
CA VAL A 2 2.23 -13.54 -2.15
C VAL A 2 1.31 -12.88 -1.15
N PHE A 3 0.54 -11.89 -1.58
CA PHE A 3 -0.44 -11.22 -0.73
C PHE A 3 -1.79 -11.92 -0.91
N SER A 4 -2.31 -12.47 0.18
CA SER A 4 -3.65 -13.08 0.21
C SER A 4 -4.68 -12.04 0.62
N ASP A 5 -5.93 -12.27 0.21
CA ASP A 5 -7.07 -11.49 0.67
C ASP A 5 -7.13 -11.52 2.22
N PRO A 6 -7.10 -10.36 2.88
CA PRO A 6 -7.15 -10.24 4.34
C PRO A 6 -8.51 -10.60 4.97
N GLY A 7 -9.56 -10.81 4.18
CA GLY A 7 -10.90 -11.21 4.65
C GLY A 7 -11.86 -10.04 4.90
N ALA A 8 -13.14 -10.35 5.13
CA ALA A 8 -14.25 -9.40 5.12
C ALA A 8 -14.25 -8.38 6.29
N ASP A 9 -13.55 -8.68 7.39
CA ASP A 9 -13.60 -7.87 8.62
C ASP A 9 -12.51 -6.78 8.70
N ALA A 10 -11.69 -6.63 7.65
CA ALA A 10 -10.60 -5.67 7.62
C ALA A 10 -10.86 -4.55 6.59
N ASN A 11 -10.66 -3.28 7.00
CA ASN A 11 -10.72 -2.14 6.06
C ASN A 11 -9.58 -2.25 5.06
N THR A 12 -9.93 -2.72 3.87
CA THR A 12 -8.96 -3.13 2.87
C THR A 12 -9.41 -2.72 1.50
N VAL A 13 -8.44 -2.53 0.61
CA VAL A 13 -8.70 -2.37 -0.82
C VAL A 13 -7.62 -3.06 -1.63
N ALA A 14 -8.04 -3.76 -2.68
CA ALA A 14 -7.15 -4.38 -3.63
C ALA A 14 -6.48 -3.31 -4.50
N GLY A 15 -5.20 -3.51 -4.78
CA GLY A 15 -4.41 -2.61 -5.61
C GLY A 15 -3.29 -3.33 -6.35
N THR A 16 -2.59 -2.56 -7.17
CA THR A 16 -1.46 -3.04 -7.96
C THR A 16 -0.23 -2.20 -7.64
N MET A 17 0.89 -2.87 -7.38
CA MET A 17 2.18 -2.23 -7.11
C MET A 17 2.70 -1.50 -8.34
N GLY A 18 2.98 -0.21 -8.17
CA GLY A 18 3.65 0.66 -9.14
C GLY A 18 5.14 0.82 -8.82
N PRO A 19 5.74 1.96 -9.19
CA PRO A 19 7.13 2.28 -8.83
C PRO A 19 7.37 2.24 -7.32
N SER A 20 8.62 2.02 -6.93
CA SER A 20 9.04 2.09 -5.53
C SER A 20 10.47 2.62 -5.39
N ALA A 21 10.76 3.24 -4.26
CA ALA A 21 12.06 3.81 -3.95
C ALA A 21 12.39 3.67 -2.47
N TYR A 22 13.68 3.54 -2.14
CA TYR A 22 14.17 3.55 -0.78
C TYR A 22 14.81 4.90 -0.48
N LEU A 23 14.31 5.61 0.53
CA LEU A 23 14.72 6.98 0.88
C LEU A 23 15.39 7.02 2.26
N GLY A 24 16.36 6.15 2.51
CA GLY A 24 17.18 6.18 3.71
C GLY A 24 16.61 5.36 4.86
N ASP A 25 15.51 5.79 5.49
CA ASP A 25 14.87 5.07 6.62
C ASP A 25 13.55 4.36 6.22
N ARG A 26 13.03 4.67 5.03
CA ARG A 26 11.71 4.24 4.56
C ARG A 26 11.71 3.79 3.11
N SER A 27 10.94 2.74 2.85
CA SER A 27 10.55 2.35 1.51
C SER A 27 9.23 3.03 1.14
N HIS A 28 9.21 3.67 -0.02
CA HIS A 28 8.05 4.34 -0.60
C HIS A 28 7.52 3.52 -1.76
N PHE A 29 6.22 3.26 -1.77
CA PHE A 29 5.53 2.49 -2.79
C PHE A 29 4.36 3.28 -3.33
N TYR A 30 4.21 3.27 -4.65
CA TYR A 30 3.02 3.78 -5.32
C TYR A 30 2.07 2.61 -5.53
N VAL A 31 0.86 2.69 -5.00
CA VAL A 31 -0.16 1.64 -5.16
C VAL A 31 -1.34 2.19 -5.95
N HIS A 32 -1.57 1.62 -7.13
CA HIS A 32 -2.67 2.01 -8.00
C HIS A 32 -3.95 1.26 -7.60
N LEU A 33 -5.05 2.01 -7.47
CA LEU A 33 -6.37 1.50 -7.13
C LEU A 33 -7.32 1.73 -8.32
N SER A 34 -8.30 0.85 -8.52
CA SER A 34 -9.25 0.98 -9.64
C SER A 34 -10.19 2.18 -9.49
N GLN A 35 -10.45 2.63 -8.26
CA GLN A 35 -11.39 3.72 -7.98
C GLN A 35 -10.75 5.11 -8.01
N ARG A 36 -9.45 5.24 -8.33
CA ARG A 36 -8.71 6.50 -8.23
C ARG A 36 -7.67 6.59 -9.35
N GLU A 37 -7.55 7.77 -9.96
CA GLU A 37 -6.52 8.02 -10.98
C GLU A 37 -5.12 8.15 -10.34
N GLU A 38 -5.02 8.94 -9.29
CA GLU A 38 -3.77 9.11 -8.55
C GLU A 38 -3.48 7.91 -7.63
N PRO A 39 -2.23 7.42 -7.59
CA PRO A 39 -1.84 6.32 -6.73
C PRO A 39 -1.86 6.71 -5.25
N VAL A 40 -2.11 5.73 -4.39
CA VAL A 40 -1.91 5.87 -2.95
C VAL A 40 -0.43 5.66 -2.64
N LEU A 41 0.17 6.63 -1.96
CA LEU A 41 1.55 6.54 -1.46
C LEU A 41 1.59 5.79 -0.13
N VAL A 42 2.43 4.77 -0.05
CA VAL A 42 2.65 3.97 1.15
C VAL A 42 4.11 4.06 1.57
N ALA A 43 4.36 4.39 2.84
CA ALA A 43 5.69 4.43 3.43
C ALA A 43 5.82 3.37 4.53
N LEU A 44 6.84 2.51 4.44
CA LEU A 44 7.12 1.47 5.43
C LEU A 44 8.50 1.68 6.06
N GLN A 45 8.55 1.72 7.40
CA GLN A 45 9.79 1.70 8.19
C GLN A 45 10.17 0.26 8.58
N ASN A 46 11.46 0.02 8.77
CA ASN A 46 12.01 -1.23 9.37
C ASN A 46 11.76 -2.53 8.58
N LEU A 47 11.67 -2.48 7.25
CA LEU A 47 11.42 -3.64 6.41
C LEU A 47 12.73 -4.32 5.93
N GLU A 48 13.69 -4.56 6.83
CA GLU A 48 15.08 -4.90 6.48
C GLU A 48 15.33 -6.32 5.91
N ARG A 49 14.33 -7.21 5.82
CA ARG A 49 14.57 -8.58 5.33
C ARG A 49 13.62 -9.11 4.25
N SER A 50 12.45 -8.49 4.08
CA SER A 50 11.40 -8.98 3.17
C SER A 50 11.38 -8.26 1.81
N MET A 51 12.21 -7.22 1.64
CA MET A 51 12.17 -6.28 0.51
C MET A 51 12.51 -6.86 -0.85
N ASN A 52 13.37 -7.88 -0.97
CA ASN A 52 13.77 -8.42 -2.28
C ASN A 52 12.57 -8.87 -3.15
N HIS A 53 11.40 -9.05 -2.55
CA HIS A 53 10.22 -9.53 -3.25
C HIS A 53 9.07 -8.50 -3.38
N LEU A 54 9.24 -7.29 -2.85
CA LEU A 54 8.19 -6.25 -2.76
C LEU A 54 8.29 -5.15 -3.82
N HIS A 55 9.35 -5.17 -4.62
CA HIS A 55 9.61 -4.19 -5.68
C HIS A 55 9.15 -4.67 -7.06
N LYS A 56 8.36 -5.74 -7.11
CA LYS A 56 7.92 -6.28 -8.40
C LYS A 56 6.84 -5.36 -8.97
N PRO A 57 7.09 -4.69 -10.11
CA PRO A 57 6.04 -3.91 -10.75
C PRO A 57 4.88 -4.82 -11.13
N ASN A 58 3.67 -4.28 -11.09
CA ASN A 58 2.42 -4.98 -11.40
C ASN A 58 2.08 -6.14 -10.45
N GLN A 59 2.72 -6.21 -9.27
CA GLN A 59 2.36 -7.18 -8.25
C GLN A 59 1.00 -6.84 -7.62
N PRO A 60 0.04 -7.78 -7.55
CA PRO A 60 -1.19 -7.59 -6.79
C PRO A 60 -0.89 -7.46 -5.30
N VAL A 61 -1.50 -6.46 -4.67
CA VAL A 61 -1.34 -6.15 -3.25
C VAL A 61 -2.66 -5.75 -2.61
N TRP A 62 -2.69 -5.77 -1.28
CA TRP A 62 -3.80 -5.26 -0.49
C TRP A 62 -3.30 -4.10 0.37
N LEU A 63 -3.98 -2.97 0.29
CA LEU A 63 -3.82 -1.92 1.30
C LEU A 63 -4.78 -2.23 2.45
N GLN A 64 -4.28 -2.08 3.67
CA GLN A 64 -5.05 -2.28 4.89
C GLN A 64 -4.77 -1.11 5.84
N TRP A 65 -5.78 -0.67 6.56
CA TRP A 65 -5.64 0.37 7.58
C TRP A 65 -6.54 0.08 8.79
N ALA A 66 -6.16 0.64 9.93
CA ALA A 66 -6.99 0.61 11.12
C ALA A 66 -8.19 1.56 10.97
N SER A 67 -9.34 1.22 11.57
CA SER A 67 -10.56 2.03 11.46
C SER A 67 -10.40 3.45 12.00
N ASP A 68 -9.52 3.64 12.98
CA ASP A 68 -9.20 4.92 13.62
C ASP A 68 -8.09 5.72 12.91
N ALA A 69 -7.52 5.18 11.82
CA ALA A 69 -6.48 5.86 11.04
C ALA A 69 -7.04 6.81 9.97
N VAL A 70 -8.36 6.78 9.72
CA VAL A 70 -9.00 7.58 8.66
C VAL A 70 -9.36 8.97 9.17
N VAL A 71 -8.90 9.99 8.45
CA VAL A 71 -9.34 11.37 8.65
C VAL A 71 -10.33 11.74 7.54
N LEU A 72 -11.55 12.13 7.91
CA LEU A 72 -12.56 12.64 6.99
C LEU A 72 -12.47 14.17 6.98
N LEU A 73 -12.15 14.73 5.81
CA LEU A 73 -12.16 16.17 5.61
C LEU A 73 -13.53 16.62 5.10
N PRO A 74 -14.06 17.77 5.56
CA PRO A 74 -15.25 18.37 4.97
C PRO A 74 -14.98 18.73 3.50
N ARG A 75 -16.05 18.81 2.71
CA ARG A 75 -15.94 19.12 1.29
C ARG A 75 -15.65 20.61 1.02
N ASP A 76 -15.84 21.45 2.03
CA ASP A 76 -15.80 22.90 1.99
C ASP A 76 -14.76 23.47 2.97
#